data_AF-A0A2E4P8G9-F1
#
_entry.id   AF-A0A2E4P8G9-F1
#
_cell.length_a   1.000
_cell.length_b   1.000
_cell.length_c   1.000
_cell.angle_alpha   90.00
_cell.angle_beta   90.00
_cell.angle_gamma   90.00
#
_symmetry.space_group_name_H-M   'P 1'
#
loop_
_entity.id
_entity.type
_entity.pdbx_description
1 polymer ?
#
loop_
_entity_poly.entity_id
_entity_poly.type
_entity_poly.pdbx_seq_one_letter_code
_entity_poly.pdbx_strand_id
1 'polypeptide(L)'
;MSDIVRIFETVASEKGYEYHYGKKAALNLLGGSLDADKTYLLHEFTNRKSNYNSSGTAITGITYEGKMFLVKQSNLDQQYFQERGEQDSSKYNVNIEPLLDEFKAIGNMLACSGYEVMQWDNIDVTDALDVNMDGILISYKVKVI
;
A
#
# COMPACT_ATOMS: atom_id res chain seq x y z
N MET A 1 -17.15 -9.53 10.58
CA MET A 1 -15.95 -8.67 10.59
C MET A 1 -15.19 -8.93 9.30
N SER A 2 -14.85 -7.90 8.55
CA SER A 2 -14.26 -8.07 7.21
C SER A 2 -12.77 -8.41 7.30
N ASP A 3 -12.32 -9.30 6.42
CA ASP A 3 -10.91 -9.60 6.23
C ASP A 3 -10.15 -8.36 5.74
N ILE A 4 -8.89 -8.18 6.12
CA ILE A 4 -8.08 -7.00 5.77
C ILE A 4 -7.97 -6.78 4.26
N VAL A 5 -8.02 -7.84 3.45
CA VAL A 5 -8.03 -7.73 1.98
C VAL A 5 -9.25 -6.94 1.52
N ARG A 6 -10.44 -7.23 2.07
CA ARG A 6 -11.68 -6.54 1.73
C ARG A 6 -11.72 -5.10 2.23
N ILE A 7 -11.06 -4.83 3.34
CA ILE A 7 -10.92 -3.47 3.85
C ILE A 7 -10.09 -2.64 2.87
N PHE A 8 -8.91 -3.11 2.48
CA PHE A 8 -8.09 -2.36 1.52
C PHE A 8 -8.72 -2.25 0.14
N GLU A 9 -9.48 -3.25 -0.32
CA GLU A 9 -10.30 -3.16 -1.53
C GLU A 9 -11.34 -2.04 -1.42
N THR A 10 -12.03 -1.94 -0.27
CA THR A 10 -13.01 -0.88 -0.01
C THR A 10 -12.34 0.49 0.03
N VAL A 11 -11.23 0.62 0.74
CA VAL A 11 -10.45 1.88 0.82
C VAL A 11 -9.99 2.33 -0.57
N ALA A 12 -9.48 1.40 -1.37
CA ALA A 12 -9.08 1.69 -2.74
C ALA A 12 -10.28 2.18 -3.56
N SER A 13 -11.42 1.49 -3.49
CA SER A 13 -12.64 1.91 -4.19
C SER A 13 -13.13 3.30 -3.77
N GLU A 14 -13.12 3.62 -2.48
CA GLU A 14 -13.57 4.92 -1.95
C GLU A 14 -12.66 6.07 -2.38
N LYS A 15 -11.36 5.79 -2.54
CA LYS A 15 -10.36 6.76 -2.97
C LYS A 15 -10.13 6.78 -4.49
N GLY A 16 -10.82 5.92 -5.24
CA GLY A 16 -10.69 5.80 -6.69
C GLY A 16 -9.37 5.14 -7.15
N TYR A 17 -8.75 4.32 -6.30
CA TYR A 17 -7.54 3.58 -6.62
C TYR A 17 -7.84 2.27 -7.34
N GLU A 18 -6.94 1.88 -8.24
CA GLU A 18 -7.00 0.57 -8.87
C GLU A 18 -6.43 -0.47 -7.90
N TYR A 19 -7.27 -1.38 -7.40
CA TYR A 19 -6.90 -2.40 -6.42
C TYR A 19 -6.50 -3.71 -7.07
N HIS A 20 -5.34 -4.24 -6.69
CA HIS A 20 -4.92 -5.59 -7.06
C HIS A 20 -4.41 -6.36 -5.85
N TYR A 21 -4.81 -7.62 -5.72
CA TYR A 21 -4.33 -8.51 -4.66
C TYR A 21 -3.63 -9.73 -5.26
N GLY A 22 -2.39 -10.00 -4.83
CA GLY A 22 -1.65 -11.15 -5.36
C GLY A 22 -0.20 -11.25 -4.87
N LYS A 23 0.52 -12.27 -5.33
CA LYS A 23 1.97 -12.31 -5.16
C LYS A 23 2.64 -11.19 -5.95
N LYS A 24 3.79 -10.69 -5.49
CA LYS A 24 4.59 -9.68 -6.21
C LYS A 24 4.79 -10.01 -7.69
N ALA A 25 5.13 -11.27 -8.01
CA ALA A 25 5.30 -11.69 -9.40
C ALA A 25 4.04 -11.57 -10.28
N ALA A 26 2.84 -11.61 -9.70
CA ALA A 26 1.60 -11.36 -10.44
C ALA A 26 1.31 -9.86 -10.55
N LEU A 27 1.63 -9.09 -9.51
CA LEU A 27 1.51 -7.62 -9.51
C LEU A 27 2.54 -6.96 -10.45
N ASN A 28 3.68 -7.60 -10.68
CA ASN A 28 4.65 -7.22 -11.71
C ASN A 28 4.11 -7.36 -13.14
N LEU A 29 3.14 -8.26 -13.35
CA LEU A 29 2.57 -8.57 -14.66
C LEU A 29 1.32 -7.74 -14.96
N LEU A 30 1.11 -6.61 -14.27
CA LEU A 30 0.11 -5.61 -14.63
C LEU A 30 0.50 -4.95 -15.96
N GLY A 31 0.44 -5.72 -17.05
CA GLY A 31 0.79 -5.32 -18.39
C GLY A 31 -0.39 -4.63 -19.07
N GLY A 32 -0.11 -3.53 -19.76
CA GLY A 32 -1.08 -2.70 -20.48
C GLY A 32 -0.70 -1.22 -20.39
N SER A 33 -1.39 -0.36 -21.14
CA SER A 33 -1.27 1.10 -20.98
C SER A 33 -1.84 1.47 -19.61
N LEU A 34 -1.00 1.33 -18.58
CA LEU A 34 -1.28 1.91 -17.29
C LEU A 34 -1.50 3.40 -17.50
N ASP A 35 -2.43 3.93 -16.72
CA ASP A 35 -2.76 5.34 -16.74
C ASP A 35 -1.89 6.06 -15.71
N ALA A 36 -1.15 7.08 -16.16
CA ALA A 36 -0.27 7.89 -15.32
C ALA A 36 -1.04 8.73 -14.29
N ASP A 37 -2.32 9.02 -14.56
CA ASP A 37 -3.17 9.78 -13.65
C ASP A 37 -3.80 8.89 -12.57
N LYS A 38 -3.69 7.57 -12.69
CA LYS A 38 -4.22 6.62 -11.70
C LYS A 38 -3.21 6.29 -10.60
N THR A 39 -3.75 6.15 -9.40
CA THR A 39 -3.06 5.56 -8.24
C THR A 39 -3.46 4.10 -8.12
N TYR A 40 -2.47 3.22 -7.93
CA TYR A 40 -2.64 1.78 -7.80
C TYR A 40 -2.33 1.37 -6.36
N LEU A 41 -3.20 0.53 -5.79
CA LEU A 41 -2.98 -0.13 -4.51
C LEU A 41 -2.74 -1.62 -4.77
N LEU A 42 -1.47 -2.02 -4.75
CA LEU A 42 -1.03 -3.38 -5.07
C LEU A 42 -0.73 -4.12 -3.78
N HIS A 43 -1.71 -4.89 -3.31
CA HIS A 43 -1.67 -5.58 -2.04
C HIS A 43 -1.05 -6.97 -2.19
N GLU A 44 0.07 -7.20 -1.51
CA GLU A 44 0.69 -8.53 -1.47
C GLU A 44 -0.09 -9.49 -0.57
N PHE A 45 0.23 -10.78 -0.66
CA PHE A 45 -0.40 -11.79 0.22
C PHE A 45 -0.24 -11.44 1.70
N THR A 46 -1.40 -11.25 2.34
CA THR A 46 -1.51 -11.13 3.78
C THR A 46 -1.25 -12.44 4.52
N ASN A 47 -0.36 -12.39 5.50
CA ASN A 47 -0.23 -13.40 6.53
C ASN A 47 -1.29 -13.21 7.63
N ARG A 48 -1.93 -14.30 8.04
CA ARG A 48 -2.99 -14.32 9.07
C ARG A 48 -2.54 -15.20 10.22
N LYS A 49 -2.35 -14.59 11.39
CA LYS A 49 -1.94 -15.29 12.61
C LYS A 49 -3.09 -15.27 13.61
N SER A 50 -3.63 -16.43 13.95
CA SER A 50 -4.63 -16.56 15.01
C SER A 50 -4.00 -16.23 16.37
N ASN A 51 -4.65 -15.35 17.12
CA ASN A 51 -4.32 -15.08 18.50
C ASN A 51 -5.19 -15.97 19.38
N TYR A 52 -4.62 -16.59 20.42
CA TYR A 52 -5.35 -17.48 21.32
C TYR A 52 -5.51 -16.85 22.70
N ASN A 53 -6.52 -17.29 23.46
CA ASN A 53 -6.60 -16.98 24.88
C ASN A 53 -5.39 -17.56 25.65
N SER A 54 -5.21 -17.16 26.91
CA SER A 54 -4.08 -17.60 27.75
C SER A 54 -3.97 -19.13 27.89
N SER A 55 -5.07 -19.85 27.74
CA SER A 55 -5.11 -21.31 27.79
C SER A 55 -4.87 -22.01 26.45
N GLY A 56 -4.78 -21.28 25.34
CA GLY A 56 -4.64 -21.86 23.99
C GLY A 56 -5.89 -22.55 23.44
N THR A 57 -7.04 -22.45 24.11
CA THR A 57 -8.24 -23.25 23.81
C THR A 57 -9.20 -22.56 22.85
N ALA A 58 -9.10 -21.24 22.69
CA ALA A 58 -9.98 -20.46 21.83
C ALA A 58 -9.21 -19.35 21.12
N ILE A 59 -9.58 -19.09 19.87
CA ILE A 59 -9.11 -17.94 19.10
C ILE A 59 -9.81 -16.68 19.63
N THR A 60 -9.03 -15.67 19.99
CA THR A 60 -9.49 -14.39 20.56
C THR A 60 -9.26 -13.21 19.61
N GLY A 61 -8.72 -13.46 18.43
CA GLY A 61 -8.47 -12.44 17.43
C GLY A 61 -7.58 -12.94 16.30
N ILE A 62 -7.36 -12.07 15.32
CA ILE A 62 -6.48 -12.35 14.18
C ILE A 62 -5.52 -11.18 14.02
N THR A 63 -4.24 -11.50 13.89
CA THR A 63 -3.21 -10.55 13.47
C THR A 63 -2.98 -10.71 11.98
N TYR A 64 -3.19 -9.63 11.23
CA TYR A 64 -2.85 -9.52 9.82
C TYR A 64 -1.49 -8.84 9.67
N GLU A 65 -0.64 -9.38 8.80
CA GLU A 65 0.68 -8.84 8.51
C GLU A 65 0.94 -8.93 7.02
N GLY A 66 1.42 -7.86 6.39
CA GLY A 66 1.64 -7.86 4.96
C GLY A 66 2.29 -6.58 4.45
N LYS A 67 2.33 -6.49 3.12
CA LYS A 67 2.88 -5.36 2.40
C LYS A 67 1.94 -4.95 1.28
N MET A 68 1.95 -3.66 0.94
CA MET A 68 1.26 -3.16 -0.23
C MET A 68 2.01 -1.99 -0.84
N PHE A 69 1.98 -1.89 -2.16
CA PHE A 69 2.47 -0.71 -2.87
C PHE A 69 1.32 0.26 -3.06
N LEU A 70 1.55 1.53 -2.75
CA LEU A 70 0.71 2.64 -3.19
C LEU A 70 1.55 3.44 -4.17
N VAL A 71 1.24 3.33 -5.46
CA VAL A 71 2.15 3.76 -6.52
C VAL A 71 1.40 4.33 -7.72
N LYS A 72 2.11 5.13 -8.51
CA LYS A 72 1.65 5.68 -9.79
C LYS A 72 2.63 5.27 -10.88
N GLN A 73 2.18 5.21 -12.12
CA GLN A 73 3.08 4.99 -13.24
C GLN A 73 4.08 6.16 -13.34
N SER A 74 5.34 5.85 -13.61
CA SER A 74 6.40 6.83 -13.67
C SER A 74 7.08 6.89 -15.03
N ASN A 75 7.68 8.05 -15.32
CA ASN A 75 8.58 8.24 -16.44
C ASN A 75 10.03 7.96 -16.01
N LEU A 76 10.68 7.00 -16.67
CA LEU A 76 12.07 6.61 -16.40
C LEU A 76 13.06 7.78 -16.52
N ASP A 77 12.81 8.70 -17.44
CA ASP A 77 13.72 9.81 -17.75
C ASP A 77 13.54 11.01 -16.79
N GLN A 78 12.55 10.96 -15.90
CA GLN A 78 12.27 12.02 -14.93
C GLN A 78 13.28 11.97 -13.78
N GLN A 79 13.76 13.15 -13.37
CA GLN A 79 14.64 13.29 -12.22
C GLN A 79 13.96 12.85 -10.92
N TYR A 80 14.73 12.34 -9.98
CA TYR A 80 14.26 11.93 -8.67
C TYR A 80 13.83 13.11 -7.80
N PHE A 81 14.63 14.18 -7.77
CA PHE A 81 14.41 15.38 -6.97
C PHE A 81 14.99 16.63 -7.67
N GLN A 82 15.86 17.39 -7.00
CA GLN A 82 16.49 18.62 -7.53
C GLN A 82 17.94 18.39 -8.01
N GLU A 83 18.30 17.17 -8.39
CA GLU A 83 19.64 16.91 -8.93
C GLU A 83 19.82 17.54 -10.32
N ARG A 84 18.73 17.66 -11.10
CA ARG A 84 18.69 18.24 -12.45
C ARG A 84 17.27 18.75 -12.75
N GLY A 85 17.14 19.89 -13.43
CA GLY A 85 15.82 20.43 -13.80
C GLY A 85 15.06 21.05 -12.62
N GLU A 86 13.74 21.16 -12.77
CA GLU A 86 12.84 21.80 -11.79
C GLU A 86 12.32 20.77 -10.77
N GLN A 87 12.46 21.06 -9.48
CA GLN A 87 12.05 20.17 -8.38
C GLN A 87 10.56 19.82 -8.42
N ASP A 88 9.70 20.77 -8.81
CA ASP A 88 8.25 20.59 -8.89
C ASP A 88 7.84 19.49 -9.88
N SER A 89 8.71 19.22 -10.87
CA SER A 89 8.52 18.18 -11.86
C SER A 89 9.26 16.88 -11.53
N SER A 90 9.77 16.71 -10.31
CA SER A 90 10.51 15.52 -9.91
C SER A 90 9.59 14.34 -9.57
N LYS A 91 10.13 13.11 -9.65
CA LYS A 91 9.42 11.88 -9.24
C LYS A 91 8.91 11.99 -7.80
N TYR A 92 9.71 12.55 -6.90
CA TYR A 92 9.30 12.74 -5.50
C TYR A 92 8.06 13.65 -5.39
N ASN A 93 8.12 14.87 -5.92
CA ASN A 93 7.04 15.85 -5.79
C ASN A 93 5.75 15.39 -6.49
N VAL A 94 5.85 14.73 -7.64
CA VAL A 94 4.67 14.34 -8.44
C VAL A 94 4.07 13.00 -8.00
N ASN A 95 4.91 12.02 -7.64
CA ASN A 95 4.47 10.64 -7.43
C ASN A 95 4.57 10.15 -5.98
N ILE A 96 5.50 10.67 -5.17
CA ILE A 96 5.77 10.14 -3.83
C ILE A 96 5.12 11.01 -2.75
N GLU A 97 5.43 12.32 -2.74
CA GLU A 97 4.99 13.26 -1.71
C GLU A 97 3.46 13.28 -1.53
N PRO A 98 2.62 13.31 -2.60
CA PRO A 98 1.17 13.27 -2.44
C PRO A 98 0.67 11.97 -1.80
N LEU A 99 1.38 10.85 -1.99
CA LEU A 99 1.01 9.55 -1.44
C LEU A 99 1.36 9.41 0.05
N LEU A 100 2.23 10.27 0.60
CA LEU A 100 2.53 10.28 2.03
C LEU A 100 1.33 10.73 2.86
N ASP A 101 0.53 11.66 2.35
CA ASP A 101 -0.70 12.09 3.02
C ASP A 101 -1.79 11.01 2.93
N GLU A 102 -1.86 10.33 1.79
CA GLU A 102 -2.73 9.17 1.62
C GLU A 102 -2.36 8.02 2.56
N PHE A 103 -1.07 7.75 2.75
CA PHE A 103 -0.59 6.78 3.74
C PHE A 103 -1.05 7.10 5.16
N LYS A 104 -0.97 8.36 5.59
CA LYS A 104 -1.46 8.80 6.90
C LYS A 104 -2.97 8.64 7.00
N ALA A 105 -3.70 9.02 5.94
CA ALA A 105 -5.15 8.92 5.91
C ALA A 105 -5.63 7.47 6.06
N ILE A 106 -5.01 6.53 5.33
CA ILE A 106 -5.36 5.10 5.41
C ILE A 106 -5.03 4.53 6.80
N GLY A 107 -3.85 4.85 7.35
CA GLY A 107 -3.45 4.40 8.69
C GLY A 107 -4.41 4.89 9.77
N ASN A 108 -4.80 6.16 9.72
CA ASN A 108 -5.77 6.74 10.66
C ASN A 108 -7.16 6.13 10.52
N MET A 109 -7.60 5.84 9.30
CA MET A 109 -8.87 5.16 9.05
C MET A 109 -8.90 3.76 9.70
N LEU A 110 -7.83 2.98 9.55
CA LEU A 110 -7.72 1.67 10.20
C LEU A 110 -7.79 1.77 11.72
N ALA A 111 -7.04 2.71 12.31
CA ALA A 111 -7.04 2.94 13.75
C ALA A 111 -8.44 3.34 14.27
N CYS A 112 -9.21 4.11 13.49
CA CYS A 112 -10.59 4.49 13.84
C CYS A 112 -11.61 3.36 13.63
N SER A 113 -11.27 2.31 12.86
CA SER A 113 -12.18 1.23 12.48
C SER A 113 -12.16 0.04 13.45
N GLY A 114 -11.62 0.22 14.66
CA GLY A 114 -11.54 -0.82 15.69
C GLY A 114 -10.41 -1.82 15.50
N TYR A 115 -9.44 -1.52 14.63
CA TYR A 115 -8.21 -2.31 14.48
C TYR A 115 -7.11 -1.73 15.37
N GLU A 116 -6.36 -2.61 16.02
CA GLU A 116 -5.13 -2.25 16.71
C GLU A 116 -3.99 -2.24 15.69
N VAL A 117 -3.55 -1.04 15.29
CA VAL A 117 -2.42 -0.88 14.37
C VAL A 117 -1.12 -1.04 15.16
N MET A 118 -0.45 -2.19 14.99
CA MET A 118 0.80 -2.51 15.67
C MET A 118 2.04 -2.08 14.88
N GLN A 119 1.92 -1.99 13.55
CA GLN A 119 2.96 -1.53 12.64
C GLN A 119 2.32 -0.86 11.43
N TRP A 120 2.83 0.30 11.05
CA TRP A 120 2.41 1.05 9.87
C TRP A 120 3.58 1.90 9.38
N ASP A 121 4.46 1.27 8.60
CA ASP A 121 5.69 1.89 8.10
C ASP A 121 5.59 2.07 6.59
N ASN A 122 6.24 3.12 6.06
CA ASN A 122 6.45 3.27 4.63
C ASN A 122 7.94 3.42 4.30
N ILE A 123 8.28 3.10 3.06
CA ILE A 123 9.53 3.51 2.43
C ILE A 123 9.21 4.01 1.03
N ASP A 124 9.96 4.99 0.56
CA ASP A 124 9.88 5.48 -0.81
C ASP A 124 10.39 4.39 -1.77
N VAL A 125 9.67 4.21 -2.87
CA VAL A 125 10.07 3.30 -3.93
C VAL A 125 10.00 4.00 -5.27
N THR A 126 11.02 3.76 -6.08
CA THR A 126 11.11 4.27 -7.44
C THR A 126 11.52 3.17 -8.38
N ASP A 127 11.07 3.27 -9.62
CA ASP A 127 11.23 2.24 -10.66
C ASP A 127 10.86 0.84 -10.12
N ALA A 128 9.83 0.81 -9.29
CA ALA A 128 9.33 -0.40 -8.67
C ALA A 128 8.52 -1.18 -9.71
N LEU A 129 8.69 -2.52 -9.69
CA LEU A 129 8.01 -3.45 -10.60
C LEU A 129 8.48 -3.33 -12.06
N ASP A 130 8.10 -4.28 -12.90
CA ASP A 130 8.58 -4.35 -14.29
C ASP A 130 7.97 -3.24 -15.18
N VAL A 131 6.94 -2.56 -14.70
CA VAL A 131 6.17 -1.51 -15.41
C VAL A 131 6.50 -0.09 -14.98
N ASN A 132 7.61 0.08 -14.25
CA ASN A 132 8.13 1.37 -13.82
C ASN A 132 7.13 2.24 -13.05
N MET A 133 6.96 1.94 -11.76
CA MET A 133 6.09 2.69 -10.88
C MET A 133 6.85 3.33 -9.73
N ASP A 134 6.43 4.53 -9.35
CA ASP A 134 6.97 5.26 -8.20
C ASP A 134 5.89 5.47 -7.14
N GLY A 135 6.30 5.59 -5.88
CA GLY A 135 5.42 5.87 -4.77
C GLY A 135 5.99 5.35 -3.47
N ILE A 136 5.19 4.60 -2.73
CA ILE A 136 5.58 4.08 -1.42
C ILE A 136 5.24 2.59 -1.26
N LEU A 137 6.12 1.87 -0.57
CA LEU A 137 5.87 0.52 -0.08
C LEU A 137 5.47 0.60 1.40
N ILE A 138 4.25 0.17 1.68
CA ILE A 138 3.66 0.16 3.02
C ILE A 138 3.81 -1.23 3.62
N SER A 139 4.42 -1.31 4.80
CA SER A 139 4.46 -2.53 5.61
C SER A 139 3.51 -2.37 6.79
N TYR A 140 2.58 -3.31 6.94
CA TYR A 140 1.53 -3.21 7.95
C TYR A 140 1.47 -4.44 8.85
N LYS A 141 1.07 -4.20 10.09
CA LYS A 141 0.68 -5.24 11.03
C LYS A 141 -0.49 -4.72 11.86
N VAL A 142 -1.66 -5.32 11.67
CA VAL A 142 -2.90 -4.90 12.33
C VAL A 142 -3.54 -6.07 13.01
N LYS A 143 -4.06 -5.86 14.22
CA LYS A 143 -4.75 -6.87 14.99
C LYS A 143 -6.22 -6.51 15.11
N VAL A 144 -7.05 -7.52 14.90
CA VAL A 144 -8.48 -7.45 15.16
C VAL A 144 -8.80 -8.34 16.36
N ILE A 145 -9.57 -7.81 17.30
CA ILE A 145 -10.01 -8.47 18.54
C ILE A 145 -11.45 -8.92 18.36
#